data_AF-A0ABD2NCB3-F1
#
_entry.id   AF-A0ABD2NCB3-F1
#
_cell.length_a   1.000
_cell.length_b   1.000
_cell.length_c   1.000
_cell.angle_alpha   90.00
_cell.angle_beta   90.00
_cell.angle_gamma   90.00
#
_symmetry.space_group_name_H-M   'P 1'
#
loop_
_entity.id
_entity.type
_entity.pdbx_description
1 polymer ?
#
loop_
_entity_poly.entity_id
_entity_poly.type
_entity_poly.pdbx_seq_one_letter_code
_entity_poly.pdbx_strand_id
1 'polypeptide(L)'
;MKKFCQFLIFLLLGFLASAKIHSITLKNDNRKYIALSSFGFYQGGLLDIKLERFKITPENASGLFGFTLGRTTNDPKNPYFDNQENSISNDPSTVGLMYFILELKQRRVHINYNEYQIAYVYKNKDEALSCRSLSGEQEYKRKIEDRSQCDAYNLDLTAEFIDGYTYYSTNFTISIESIEEEGFYNLYFYNCPNYDSYEEISMDGKIQIIETNLGTYLSAEEIPLSILYNMMSMLFSITGIFWLYVLLRCKQPVQKIHYMMAVLIFLHAISLALYSVNYHFMKRLGMNSPLWITMFYIMRFLNQMLFFVVLVLLGAGWNITKPVLIMREKVVLITVVILQISANVIKIISYENQQYIMHFLSLERADLSFNFLTFGCSLFPIIWSMKRCRVSFFW
;
A
#
# COMPACT_ATOMS: atom_id res chain seq x y z
N MET A 1 25.36 -26.57 -5.20
CA MET A 1 24.72 -26.05 -3.97
C MET A 1 25.50 -24.91 -3.32
N LYS A 2 26.80 -25.03 -2.99
CA LYS A 2 27.57 -23.93 -2.36
C LYS A 2 27.57 -22.61 -3.14
N LYS A 3 27.78 -22.63 -4.47
CA LYS A 3 27.78 -21.42 -5.31
C LYS A 3 26.43 -20.71 -5.44
N PHE A 4 25.31 -21.45 -5.30
CA PHE A 4 23.96 -20.87 -5.34
C PHE A 4 23.60 -20.17 -4.02
N CYS A 5 24.01 -20.77 -2.89
CA CYS A 5 23.86 -20.16 -1.57
C CYS A 5 24.70 -18.88 -1.43
N GLN A 6 25.91 -18.89 -2.00
CA GLN A 6 26.82 -17.74 -1.98
C GLN A 6 26.33 -16.57 -2.86
N PHE A 7 25.65 -16.86 -3.97
CA PHE A 7 24.97 -15.85 -4.79
C PHE A 7 23.77 -15.23 -4.07
N LEU A 8 22.98 -16.04 -3.36
CA LEU A 8 21.84 -15.57 -2.57
C LEU A 8 22.27 -14.64 -1.41
N ILE A 9 23.40 -14.97 -0.76
CA ILE A 9 23.98 -14.16 0.32
C ILE A 9 24.55 -12.84 -0.22
N PHE A 10 25.15 -12.84 -1.41
CA PHE A 10 25.66 -11.62 -2.05
C PHE A 10 24.51 -10.68 -2.49
N LEU A 11 23.36 -11.23 -2.88
CA LEU A 11 22.15 -10.48 -3.20
C LEU A 11 21.51 -9.85 -1.93
N LEU A 12 21.65 -10.52 -0.78
CA LEU A 12 21.14 -10.06 0.53
C LEU A 12 21.98 -8.94 1.16
N LEU A 13 23.26 -8.79 0.78
CA LEU A 13 24.20 -7.82 1.37
C LEU A 13 24.28 -6.48 0.62
N GLY A 14 23.54 -6.31 -0.48
CA GLY A 14 23.72 -5.20 -1.43
C GLY A 14 22.81 -3.97 -1.27
N PHE A 15 22.04 -3.82 -0.20
CA PHE A 15 21.06 -2.72 -0.10
C PHE A 15 21.22 -1.88 1.16
N LEU A 16 22.09 -0.87 1.09
CA LEU A 16 22.00 0.32 1.93
C LEU A 16 21.03 1.29 1.23
N ALA A 17 19.76 1.23 1.61
CA ALA A 17 18.76 2.18 1.12
C ALA A 17 18.29 3.06 2.29
N SER A 18 18.31 4.37 2.08
CA SER A 18 17.78 5.36 3.03
C SER A 18 16.26 5.29 3.04
N ALA A 19 15.66 5.07 4.22
CA ALA A 19 14.22 5.18 4.40
C ALA A 19 13.81 6.67 4.45
N LYS A 20 12.85 7.09 3.62
CA LYS A 20 12.35 8.47 3.54
C LYS A 20 10.86 8.48 3.84
N ILE A 21 10.44 9.38 4.74
CA ILE A 21 9.04 9.65 5.12
C ILE A 21 8.22 9.98 3.86
N HIS A 22 6.92 9.65 3.86
CA HIS A 22 6.00 9.91 2.74
C HIS A 22 5.99 11.39 2.38
N SER A 23 6.71 11.73 1.32
CA SER A 23 6.83 13.09 0.82
C SER A 23 6.77 13.06 -0.70
N ILE A 24 5.86 13.83 -1.26
CA ILE A 24 5.70 13.97 -2.71
C ILE A 24 6.37 15.28 -3.09
N THR A 25 7.36 15.21 -3.98
CA THR A 25 8.02 16.39 -4.54
C THR A 25 7.46 16.66 -5.93
N LEU A 26 6.76 17.77 -6.08
CA LEU A 26 6.27 18.29 -7.35
C LEU A 26 7.42 19.02 -8.04
N LYS A 27 7.69 18.66 -9.30
CA LYS A 27 8.68 19.31 -10.16
C LYS A 27 8.12 19.46 -11.55
N ASN A 28 7.85 20.69 -11.96
CA ASN A 28 7.20 21.02 -13.23
C ASN A 28 5.97 20.13 -13.49
N ASP A 29 5.17 19.92 -12.45
CA ASP A 29 4.05 18.98 -12.47
C ASP A 29 2.78 19.71 -12.95
N ASN A 30 2.22 19.26 -14.07
CA ASN A 30 1.02 19.84 -14.68
C ASN A 30 -0.24 19.00 -14.46
N ARG A 31 -0.17 17.97 -13.61
CA ARG A 31 -1.33 17.13 -13.32
C ARG A 31 -2.41 17.94 -12.61
N LYS A 32 -3.64 17.84 -13.13
CA LYS A 32 -4.82 18.47 -12.52
C LYS A 32 -5.23 17.81 -11.21
N TYR A 33 -4.86 16.54 -11.04
CA TYR A 33 -5.26 15.72 -9.92
C TYR A 33 -4.11 14.81 -9.50
N ILE A 34 -3.84 14.79 -8.20
CA ILE A 34 -2.77 14.00 -7.60
C ILE A 34 -3.33 13.29 -6.37
N ALA A 35 -3.44 11.97 -6.43
CA ALA A 35 -3.72 11.16 -5.25
C ALA A 35 -2.52 11.18 -4.31
N LEU A 36 -2.75 11.61 -3.07
CA LEU A 36 -1.70 11.80 -2.08
C LEU A 36 -1.65 10.65 -1.08
N SER A 37 -2.80 10.28 -0.50
CA SER A 37 -2.88 9.21 0.48
C SER A 37 -4.30 8.64 0.62
N SER A 38 -4.37 7.41 1.09
CA SER A 38 -5.58 6.67 1.44
C SER A 38 -5.33 5.96 2.76
N PHE A 39 -6.02 6.37 3.82
CA PHE A 39 -5.73 5.92 5.19
C PHE A 39 -6.99 5.76 6.03
N GLY A 40 -7.07 4.66 6.78
CA GLY A 40 -8.14 4.39 7.74
C GLY A 40 -7.84 4.98 9.10
N PHE A 41 -8.71 5.85 9.59
CA PHE A 41 -8.59 6.47 10.91
C PHE A 41 -9.60 5.90 11.91
N TYR A 42 -9.11 5.61 13.11
CA TYR A 42 -9.92 5.40 14.31
C TYR A 42 -10.07 6.72 15.08
N GLN A 43 -10.95 6.73 16.07
CA GLN A 43 -11.10 7.84 17.00
C GLN A 43 -9.72 8.16 17.63
N GLY A 44 -9.35 9.44 17.61
CA GLY A 44 -8.03 9.89 18.03
C GLY A 44 -6.96 9.83 16.92
N GLY A 45 -7.33 9.52 15.67
CA GLY A 45 -6.45 9.63 14.51
C GLY A 45 -6.08 11.07 14.16
N LEU A 46 -4.88 11.29 13.63
CA LEU A 46 -4.35 12.58 13.18
C LEU A 46 -3.77 12.47 11.77
N LEU A 47 -4.11 13.44 10.93
CA LEU A 47 -3.56 13.64 9.60
C LEU A 47 -2.87 15.02 9.56
N ASP A 48 -1.55 15.04 9.56
CA ASP A 48 -0.74 16.26 9.49
C ASP A 48 -0.27 16.49 8.05
N ILE A 49 -0.60 17.65 7.48
CA ILE A 49 -0.30 18.02 6.09
C ILE A 49 0.59 19.25 6.10
N LYS A 50 1.72 19.17 5.38
CA LYS A 50 2.64 20.29 5.19
C LYS A 50 2.93 20.50 3.72
N LEU A 51 2.64 21.69 3.23
CA LEU A 51 3.01 22.17 1.91
C LEU A 51 4.20 23.11 2.06
N GLU A 52 5.33 22.77 1.46
CA GLU A 52 6.57 23.52 1.52
C GLU A 52 6.97 24.00 0.13
N ARG A 53 7.34 25.29 0.02
CA ARG A 53 7.90 25.90 -1.20
C ARG A 53 7.06 25.63 -2.45
N PHE A 54 5.73 25.77 -2.31
CA PHE A 54 4.81 25.64 -3.42
C PHE A 54 4.92 26.85 -4.35
N LYS A 55 5.19 26.61 -5.62
CA LYS A 55 5.34 27.62 -6.66
C LYS A 55 4.52 27.19 -7.87
N ILE A 56 3.95 28.18 -8.54
CA ILE A 56 3.17 27.99 -9.75
C ILE A 56 3.82 28.77 -10.89
N THR A 57 3.84 28.17 -12.07
CA THR A 57 4.32 28.80 -13.31
C THR A 57 3.23 28.67 -14.37
N PRO A 58 2.74 29.77 -14.99
CA PRO A 58 3.09 31.18 -14.73
C PRO A 58 2.49 31.74 -13.42
N GLU A 59 3.15 32.73 -12.80
CA GLU A 59 2.79 33.26 -11.46
C GLU A 59 1.40 33.91 -11.39
N ASN A 60 0.88 34.41 -12.51
CA ASN A 60 -0.43 35.07 -12.61
C ASN A 60 -1.57 34.12 -13.02
N ALA A 61 -1.31 32.81 -13.07
CA ALA A 61 -2.33 31.85 -13.47
C ALA A 61 -3.53 31.90 -12.50
N SER A 62 -4.72 32.18 -13.03
CA SER A 62 -5.98 32.07 -12.29
C SER A 62 -6.36 30.60 -12.20
N GLY A 63 -5.87 29.89 -11.19
CA GLY A 63 -6.21 28.50 -10.91
C GLY A 63 -6.71 28.33 -9.47
N LEU A 64 -7.57 27.34 -9.27
CA LEU A 64 -7.96 26.84 -7.97
C LEU A 64 -7.00 25.71 -7.60
N PHE A 65 -6.25 25.89 -6.52
CA PHE A 65 -5.29 24.90 -6.01
C PHE A 65 -5.68 24.51 -4.60
N GLY A 66 -5.44 23.26 -4.21
CA GLY A 66 -5.77 22.86 -2.87
C GLY A 66 -5.81 21.37 -2.63
N PHE A 67 -6.30 21.05 -1.44
CA PHE A 67 -6.48 19.68 -0.99
C PHE A 67 -7.96 19.33 -0.90
N THR A 68 -8.27 18.08 -1.16
CA THR A 68 -9.60 17.52 -0.94
C THR A 68 -9.46 16.31 -0.03
N LEU A 69 -10.27 16.27 1.02
CA LEU A 69 -10.39 15.10 1.89
C LEU A 69 -11.80 14.54 1.78
N GLY A 70 -11.92 13.34 1.21
CA GLY A 70 -13.17 12.60 1.14
C GLY A 70 -13.16 11.44 2.12
N ARG A 71 -14.28 11.23 2.83
CA ARG A 71 -14.49 10.04 3.65
C ARG A 71 -15.38 9.04 2.92
N THR A 72 -14.94 7.79 2.84
CA THR A 72 -15.74 6.68 2.31
C THR A 72 -16.14 5.74 3.44
N THR A 73 -17.43 5.39 3.51
CA THR A 73 -17.95 4.44 4.49
C THR A 73 -17.83 3.00 4.02
N ASN A 74 -17.65 2.76 2.72
CA ASN A 74 -17.52 1.43 2.12
C ASN A 74 -16.35 1.35 1.11
N ASP A 75 -15.50 0.36 1.32
CA ASP A 75 -14.43 -0.19 0.46
C ASP A 75 -13.18 0.70 0.17
N PRO A 76 -11.98 0.33 0.68
CA PRO A 76 -10.72 1.05 0.44
C PRO A 76 -10.15 0.90 -0.99
N LYS A 77 -10.79 0.11 -1.87
CA LYS A 77 -10.26 -0.27 -3.19
C LYS A 77 -11.19 0.01 -4.36
N ASN A 78 -11.95 1.11 -4.34
CA ASN A 78 -12.70 1.52 -5.51
C ASN A 78 -11.91 2.54 -6.36
N PRO A 79 -11.16 2.12 -7.41
CA PRO A 79 -10.46 3.03 -8.32
C PRO A 79 -11.40 3.82 -9.24
N TYR A 80 -12.72 3.77 -9.01
CA TYR A 80 -13.73 4.38 -9.88
C TYR A 80 -13.92 5.89 -9.67
N PHE A 81 -13.18 6.51 -8.74
CA PHE A 81 -13.17 7.98 -8.60
C PHE A 81 -12.59 8.71 -9.83
N ASP A 82 -11.94 8.00 -10.75
CA ASP A 82 -11.11 8.61 -11.80
C ASP A 82 -11.83 8.95 -13.12
N ASN A 83 -13.15 8.77 -13.23
CA ASN A 83 -13.89 9.14 -14.45
C ASN A 83 -14.70 10.45 -14.34
N GLN A 84 -14.62 11.17 -13.22
CA GLN A 84 -15.33 12.45 -13.08
C GLN A 84 -14.42 13.62 -13.49
N GLU A 85 -14.09 13.69 -14.79
CA GLU A 85 -13.36 14.80 -15.41
C GLU A 85 -14.12 16.15 -15.34
N ASN A 86 -15.37 16.18 -14.89
CA ASN A 86 -16.10 17.41 -14.60
C ASN A 86 -17.07 17.15 -13.43
N SER A 87 -16.99 17.95 -12.36
CA SER A 87 -17.80 17.93 -11.12
C SER A 87 -17.50 16.82 -10.10
N ILE A 88 -16.75 17.16 -9.04
CA ILE A 88 -16.49 16.36 -7.83
C ILE A 88 -17.75 16.31 -6.93
N SER A 89 -18.93 15.98 -7.47
CA SER A 89 -20.18 16.12 -6.72
C SER A 89 -21.17 14.97 -6.78
N ASN A 90 -20.96 13.92 -7.58
CA ASN A 90 -22.02 12.92 -7.79
C ASN A 90 -21.55 11.45 -7.64
N ASP A 91 -20.73 11.12 -6.64
CA ASP A 91 -20.56 9.71 -6.23
C ASP A 91 -21.39 9.44 -4.97
N PRO A 92 -22.44 8.60 -5.02
CA PRO A 92 -23.33 8.32 -3.89
C PRO A 92 -22.65 7.59 -2.73
N SER A 93 -21.38 7.18 -2.87
CA SER A 93 -20.61 6.47 -1.84
C SER A 93 -19.73 7.38 -0.97
N THR A 94 -19.57 8.65 -1.33
CA THR A 94 -18.69 9.59 -0.60
C THR A 94 -19.49 10.32 0.47
N VAL A 95 -19.21 10.04 1.75
CA VAL A 95 -19.95 10.60 2.88
C VAL A 95 -19.15 11.75 3.48
N GLY A 96 -19.38 12.94 2.93
CA GLY A 96 -18.78 14.19 3.37
C GLY A 96 -17.40 14.46 2.77
N LEU A 97 -17.21 15.71 2.38
CA LEU A 97 -16.05 16.17 1.62
C LEU A 97 -15.59 17.52 2.18
N MET A 98 -14.30 17.62 2.48
CA MET A 98 -13.65 18.87 2.90
C MET A 98 -12.71 19.36 1.81
N TYR A 99 -12.80 20.65 1.51
CA TYR A 99 -11.95 21.33 0.55
C TYR A 99 -11.07 22.34 1.28
N PHE A 100 -9.77 22.31 0.99
CA PHE A 100 -8.78 23.27 1.48
C PHE A 100 -8.26 24.05 0.27
N ILE A 101 -8.88 25.18 -0.02
CA ILE A 101 -8.60 26.01 -1.20
C ILE A 101 -7.49 27.01 -0.86
N LEU A 102 -6.38 26.98 -1.61
CA LEU A 102 -5.27 27.91 -1.47
C LEU A 102 -5.58 29.22 -2.21
N GLU A 103 -5.99 30.24 -1.47
CA GLU A 103 -6.23 31.59 -1.99
C GLU A 103 -4.91 32.38 -2.00
N LEU A 104 -4.13 32.22 -3.07
CA LEU A 104 -2.76 32.78 -3.18
C LEU A 104 -2.71 34.30 -3.03
N LYS A 105 -3.70 35.01 -3.60
CA LYS A 105 -3.78 36.49 -3.56
C LYS A 105 -4.02 37.01 -2.15
N GLN A 106 -4.89 36.33 -1.39
CA GLN A 106 -5.23 36.71 -0.02
C GLN A 106 -4.31 36.06 1.02
N ARG A 107 -3.41 35.16 0.60
CA ARG A 107 -2.48 34.41 1.46
C ARG A 107 -3.18 33.66 2.58
N ARG A 108 -4.28 32.97 2.22
CA ARG A 108 -5.08 32.17 3.16
C ARG A 108 -5.48 30.84 2.55
N VAL A 109 -5.75 29.86 3.40
CA VAL A 109 -6.37 28.60 3.01
C VAL A 109 -7.82 28.63 3.46
N HIS A 110 -8.75 28.60 2.51
CA HIS A 110 -10.17 28.57 2.78
C HIS A 110 -10.64 27.14 2.93
N ILE A 111 -11.35 26.85 4.03
CA ILE A 111 -11.89 25.53 4.30
C ILE A 111 -13.39 25.55 3.97
N ASN A 112 -13.82 24.65 3.10
CA ASN A 112 -15.22 24.49 2.73
C ASN A 112 -15.67 23.03 2.93
N TYR A 113 -16.95 22.85 3.23
CA TYR A 113 -17.58 21.56 3.55
C TYR A 113 -18.85 21.41 2.71
N ASN A 114 -19.10 20.23 2.14
CA ASN A 114 -20.27 20.03 1.28
C ASN A 114 -21.60 19.94 2.05
N GLU A 115 -21.61 19.31 3.23
CA GLU A 115 -22.83 19.15 4.05
C GLU A 115 -22.54 19.27 5.55
N TYR A 116 -21.63 18.44 6.07
CA TYR A 116 -21.23 18.43 7.48
C TYR A 116 -19.71 18.38 7.63
N GLN A 117 -19.21 18.94 8.73
CA GLN A 117 -17.81 18.83 9.13
C GLN A 117 -17.52 17.36 9.50
N ILE A 118 -16.67 16.70 8.71
CA ILE A 118 -16.30 15.27 8.90
C ILE A 118 -15.09 15.06 9.81
N ALA A 119 -14.41 16.14 10.21
CA ALA A 119 -13.26 16.13 11.12
C ALA A 119 -12.92 17.55 11.60
N TYR A 120 -12.16 17.65 12.68
CA TYR A 120 -11.69 18.93 13.24
C TYR A 120 -10.35 19.36 12.62
N VAL A 121 -10.16 20.66 12.41
CA VAL A 121 -8.96 21.21 11.75
C VAL A 121 -8.23 22.17 12.68
N TYR A 122 -6.92 21.99 12.79
CA TYR A 122 -6.01 22.77 13.64
C TYR A 122 -4.86 23.32 12.80
N LYS A 123 -4.19 24.39 13.27
CA LYS A 123 -3.06 24.98 12.54
C LYS A 123 -1.85 24.07 12.55
N ASN A 124 -1.67 23.28 13.61
CA ASN A 124 -0.55 22.36 13.73
C ASN A 124 -0.90 21.19 14.67
N LYS A 125 0.00 20.21 14.68
CA LYS A 125 -0.13 19.00 15.49
C LYS A 125 -0.11 19.28 17.01
N ASP A 126 0.66 20.26 17.45
CA ASP A 126 0.79 20.59 18.87
C ASP A 126 -0.51 21.19 19.43
N GLU A 127 -1.16 22.07 18.67
CA GLU A 127 -2.49 22.60 18.95
C GLU A 127 -3.52 21.47 19.01
N ALA A 128 -3.54 20.57 18.01
CA ALA A 128 -4.46 19.44 18.00
C ALA A 128 -4.30 18.54 19.26
N LEU A 129 -3.06 18.28 19.69
CA LEU A 129 -2.80 17.51 20.91
C LEU A 129 -3.17 18.27 22.19
N SER A 130 -2.96 19.58 22.24
CA SER A 130 -3.35 20.42 23.38
C SER A 130 -4.87 20.46 23.57
N CYS A 131 -5.62 20.61 22.47
CA CYS A 131 -7.08 20.66 22.47
C CYS A 131 -7.69 19.30 22.84
N ARG A 132 -7.02 18.19 22.49
CA ARG A 132 -7.39 16.84 22.97
C ARG A 132 -7.13 16.63 24.45
N SER A 133 -6.07 17.22 25.01
CA SER A 133 -5.72 17.03 26.42
C SER A 133 -6.77 17.64 27.37
N LEU A 134 -7.57 18.59 26.88
CA LEU A 134 -8.73 19.17 27.57
C LEU A 134 -9.96 18.23 27.59
N SER A 135 -9.92 17.08 26.90
CA SER A 135 -11.00 16.10 26.82
C SER A 135 -10.89 14.94 27.83
N GLY A 136 -9.98 15.03 28.81
CA GLY A 136 -9.90 14.11 29.94
C GLY A 136 -10.88 14.44 31.07
N GLU A 137 -11.83 13.54 31.32
CA GLU A 137 -12.66 13.32 32.52
C GLU A 137 -12.93 14.51 33.48
N GLN A 138 -14.18 15.02 33.43
CA GLN A 138 -14.83 16.08 34.26
C GLN A 138 -14.79 17.53 33.73
N GLU A 139 -15.71 17.87 32.82
CA GLU A 139 -16.72 18.95 33.00
C GLU A 139 -17.45 19.25 31.68
N TYR A 140 -18.64 18.69 31.52
CA TYR A 140 -19.52 18.87 30.36
C TYR A 140 -20.07 20.32 30.20
N LYS A 141 -19.74 21.26 31.10
CA LYS A 141 -20.35 22.60 31.14
C LYS A 141 -19.44 23.80 30.79
N ARG A 142 -18.12 23.63 30.60
CA ARG A 142 -17.25 24.66 29.96
C ARG A 142 -17.12 24.49 28.43
N LYS A 143 -17.82 23.52 27.85
CA LYS A 143 -17.53 22.91 26.55
C LYS A 143 -17.89 23.72 25.30
N ILE A 144 -18.40 24.95 25.42
CA ILE A 144 -18.87 25.74 24.26
C ILE A 144 -18.02 27.00 24.04
N GLU A 145 -17.45 27.62 25.07
CA GLU A 145 -16.63 28.84 24.91
C GLU A 145 -15.16 28.53 24.57
N ASP A 146 -14.52 27.56 25.23
CA ASP A 146 -13.12 27.16 24.95
C ASP A 146 -12.93 26.40 23.62
N ARG A 147 -14.01 25.82 23.07
CA ARG A 147 -13.95 25.04 21.82
C ARG A 147 -13.76 25.92 20.59
N SER A 148 -14.22 27.16 20.66
CA SER A 148 -14.04 28.18 19.61
C SER A 148 -12.59 28.63 19.42
N GLN A 149 -11.72 28.37 20.40
CA GLN A 149 -10.30 28.76 20.40
C GLN A 149 -9.40 27.75 19.67
N CYS A 150 -9.87 26.52 19.50
CA CYS A 150 -9.10 25.39 18.99
C CYS A 150 -9.35 25.09 17.50
N ASP A 151 -10.51 25.46 16.97
CA ASP A 151 -10.84 25.28 15.56
C ASP A 151 -10.18 26.36 14.69
N ALA A 152 -9.32 25.93 13.77
CA ALA A 152 -8.65 26.82 12.85
C ALA A 152 -9.60 27.22 11.71
N TYR A 153 -10.46 28.22 11.94
CA TYR A 153 -11.32 28.80 10.89
C TYR A 153 -10.52 29.56 9.81
N ASN A 154 -9.31 30.00 10.14
CA ASN A 154 -8.41 30.68 9.23
C ASN A 154 -7.01 30.05 9.30
N LEU A 155 -6.63 29.39 8.22
CA LEU A 155 -5.29 28.86 8.01
C LEU A 155 -4.49 29.85 7.17
N ASP A 156 -3.32 30.22 7.66
CA ASP A 156 -2.44 31.18 6.98
C ASP A 156 -1.63 30.47 5.88
N LEU A 157 -1.43 31.17 4.77
CA LEU A 157 -0.54 30.76 3.70
C LEU A 157 0.67 31.68 3.69
N THR A 158 1.79 31.22 4.24
CA THR A 158 3.03 31.99 4.26
C THR A 158 3.58 32.12 2.84
N ALA A 159 4.08 33.30 2.48
CA ALA A 159 4.61 33.59 1.15
C ALA A 159 5.99 34.23 1.25
N GLU A 160 6.96 33.65 0.55
CA GLU A 160 8.35 34.11 0.49
C GLU A 160 8.73 34.38 -0.97
N PHE A 161 9.36 35.53 -1.24
CA PHE A 161 9.83 35.88 -2.59
C PHE A 161 11.32 35.55 -2.71
N ILE A 162 11.67 34.61 -3.59
CA ILE A 162 13.03 34.11 -3.79
C ILE A 162 13.30 34.04 -5.29
N ASP A 163 14.41 34.61 -5.75
CA ASP A 163 14.89 34.53 -7.14
C ASP A 163 13.84 34.88 -8.22
N GLY A 164 12.99 35.87 -7.95
CA GLY A 164 11.97 36.32 -8.91
C GLY A 164 10.66 35.54 -8.87
N TYR A 165 10.49 34.61 -7.91
CA TYR A 165 9.29 33.79 -7.76
C TYR A 165 8.73 33.86 -6.34
N THR A 166 7.40 33.82 -6.22
CA THR A 166 6.72 33.67 -4.93
C THR A 166 6.53 32.19 -4.59
N TYR A 167 7.03 31.79 -3.43
CA TYR A 167 6.88 30.46 -2.84
C TYR A 167 5.90 30.50 -1.68
N TYR A 168 4.93 29.60 -1.68
CA TYR A 168 3.90 29.48 -0.66
C TYR A 168 4.14 28.27 0.23
N SER A 169 3.93 28.40 1.54
CA SER A 169 3.98 27.29 2.49
C SER A 169 2.84 27.37 3.49
N THR A 170 2.26 26.21 3.83
CA THR A 170 1.21 26.10 4.85
C THR A 170 1.28 24.75 5.53
N ASN A 171 0.79 24.69 6.75
CA ASN A 171 0.68 23.47 7.54
C ASN A 171 -0.68 23.49 8.27
N PHE A 172 -1.29 22.31 8.36
CA PHE A 172 -2.50 22.12 9.13
C PHE A 172 -2.65 20.65 9.50
N THR A 173 -3.38 20.39 10.57
CA THR A 173 -3.61 19.04 11.07
C THR A 173 -5.10 18.79 11.21
N ILE A 174 -5.54 17.65 10.69
CA ILE A 174 -6.91 17.16 10.82
C ILE A 174 -6.96 16.11 11.92
N SER A 175 -7.96 16.20 12.80
CA SER A 175 -8.16 15.32 13.96
C SER A 175 -9.52 14.62 13.84
N ILE A 176 -9.50 13.30 14.01
CA ILE A 176 -10.69 12.48 14.17
C ILE A 176 -10.98 12.41 15.67
N GLU A 177 -12.02 13.09 16.15
CA GLU A 177 -12.34 13.19 17.58
C GLU A 177 -13.42 12.21 18.03
N SER A 178 -14.39 11.91 17.17
CA SER A 178 -15.56 11.09 17.51
C SER A 178 -15.56 9.74 16.81
N ILE A 179 -16.32 8.80 17.36
CA ILE A 179 -16.50 7.44 16.78
C ILE A 179 -17.28 7.53 15.45
N GLU A 180 -18.19 8.51 15.34
CA GLU A 180 -18.97 8.74 14.13
C GLU A 180 -18.12 9.28 12.97
N GLU A 181 -16.95 9.84 13.28
CA GLU A 181 -15.95 10.32 12.32
C GLU A 181 -15.03 9.19 11.83
N GLU A 182 -15.00 8.02 12.48
CA GLU A 182 -14.16 6.89 12.03
C GLU A 182 -14.46 6.48 10.59
N GLY A 183 -13.42 6.14 9.84
CA GLY A 183 -13.60 5.76 8.44
C GLY A 183 -12.31 5.74 7.63
N PHE A 184 -12.48 5.46 6.35
CA PHE A 184 -11.40 5.50 5.38
C PHE A 184 -11.40 6.86 4.68
N TYR A 185 -10.26 7.52 4.69
CA TYR A 185 -10.11 8.88 4.18
C TYR A 185 -9.15 8.90 3.01
N ASN A 186 -9.56 9.57 1.93
CA ASN A 186 -8.76 9.75 0.74
C ASN A 186 -8.39 11.24 0.61
N LEU A 187 -7.08 11.49 0.54
CA LEU A 187 -6.49 12.81 0.39
C LEU A 187 -5.99 13.01 -1.04
N TYR A 188 -6.46 14.09 -1.66
CA TYR A 188 -6.09 14.48 -3.01
C TYR A 188 -5.57 15.91 -3.03
N PHE A 189 -4.71 16.20 -3.99
CA PHE A 189 -4.30 17.55 -4.34
C PHE A 189 -4.76 17.87 -5.76
N TYR A 190 -5.38 19.03 -5.96
CA TYR A 190 -5.90 19.44 -7.26
C TYR A 190 -5.27 20.75 -7.74
N ASN A 191 -5.18 20.84 -9.06
CA ASN A 191 -4.78 21.99 -9.85
C ASN A 191 -5.83 22.19 -10.93
N CYS A 192 -6.78 23.07 -10.67
CA CYS A 192 -7.85 23.39 -11.59
C CYS A 192 -7.58 24.77 -12.20
N PRO A 193 -6.99 24.87 -13.40
CA PRO A 193 -6.95 26.13 -14.13
C PRO A 193 -8.38 26.62 -14.36
N ASN A 194 -8.59 27.94 -14.29
CA ASN A 194 -9.87 28.51 -14.64
C ASN A 194 -10.21 28.19 -16.12
N TYR A 195 -11.46 27.84 -16.41
CA TYR A 195 -11.90 27.36 -17.73
C TYR A 195 -11.60 28.33 -18.88
N ASP A 196 -11.44 29.62 -18.56
CA ASP A 196 -11.15 30.68 -19.54
C ASP A 196 -9.65 30.80 -19.93
N SER A 197 -8.74 30.11 -19.22
CA SER A 197 -7.30 30.14 -19.51
C SER A 197 -6.81 28.81 -20.12
N TYR A 198 -6.33 28.86 -21.36
CA TYR A 198 -5.69 27.74 -22.06
C TYR A 198 -4.20 27.54 -21.67
N GLU A 199 -3.72 28.23 -20.64
CA GLU A 199 -2.32 28.15 -20.24
C GLU A 199 -2.05 26.88 -19.43
N GLU A 200 -1.01 26.13 -19.84
CA GLU A 200 -0.52 25.00 -19.06
C GLU A 200 0.14 25.52 -17.77
N ILE A 201 -0.50 25.22 -16.64
CA ILE A 201 0.01 25.57 -15.31
C ILE A 201 0.89 24.42 -14.81
N SER A 202 2.16 24.70 -14.51
CA SER A 202 3.04 23.76 -13.83
C SER A 202 3.31 24.16 -12.38
N MET A 203 3.48 23.15 -11.54
CA MET A 203 3.65 23.28 -10.10
C MET A 203 4.96 22.69 -9.64
N ASP A 204 5.62 23.42 -8.75
CA ASP A 204 6.79 22.99 -8.01
C ASP A 204 6.49 23.04 -6.52
N GLY A 205 6.99 22.09 -5.73
CA GLY A 205 6.81 22.13 -4.28
C GLY A 205 7.03 20.78 -3.62
N LYS A 206 6.85 20.73 -2.31
CA LYS A 206 6.95 19.50 -1.54
C LYS A 206 5.78 19.37 -0.59
N ILE A 207 5.07 18.27 -0.70
CA ILE A 207 3.97 17.89 0.18
C ILE A 207 4.48 16.81 1.12
N GLN A 208 4.39 17.04 2.43
CA GLN A 208 4.67 16.03 3.46
C GLN A 208 3.37 15.69 4.18
N ILE A 209 3.14 14.39 4.37
CA ILE A 209 1.92 13.87 4.98
C ILE A 209 2.32 12.91 6.09
N ILE A 210 1.76 13.09 7.27
CA ILE A 210 1.99 12.21 8.42
C ILE A 210 0.63 11.77 8.96
N GLU A 211 0.38 10.48 8.86
CA GLU A 211 -0.87 9.85 9.29
C GLU A 211 -0.59 8.97 10.51
N THR A 212 -1.39 9.17 11.56
CA THR A 212 -1.23 8.42 12.81
C THR A 212 -2.58 8.08 13.40
N ASN A 213 -2.73 6.83 13.81
CA ASN A 213 -3.73 6.42 14.79
C ASN A 213 -3.09 6.44 16.18
N LEU A 214 -3.88 6.27 17.24
CA LEU A 214 -3.39 6.33 18.62
C LEU A 214 -2.20 5.38 18.85
N GLY A 215 -1.00 5.94 18.98
CA GLY A 215 0.25 5.20 19.21
C GLY A 215 0.72 4.31 18.05
N THR A 216 0.20 4.50 16.83
CA THR A 216 0.57 3.70 15.65
C THR A 216 0.49 4.50 14.35
N TYR A 217 1.40 4.24 13.43
CA TYR A 217 1.40 4.82 12.08
C TYR A 217 0.67 3.95 11.04
N LEU A 218 0.04 2.85 11.47
CA LEU A 218 -0.73 1.99 10.58
C LEU A 218 -2.16 2.48 10.41
N SER A 219 -2.67 2.30 9.19
CA SER A 219 -4.10 2.43 8.86
C SER A 219 -4.93 1.49 9.72
N ALA A 220 -6.16 1.87 10.04
CA ALA A 220 -7.09 1.13 10.90
C ALA A 220 -7.16 -0.36 10.55
N GLU A 221 -7.31 -0.69 9.27
CA GLU A 221 -7.38 -2.05 8.75
C GLU A 221 -6.06 -2.84 8.88
N GLU A 222 -4.93 -2.16 8.94
CA GLU A 222 -3.59 -2.75 8.98
C GLU A 222 -3.10 -3.01 10.41
N ILE A 223 -3.69 -2.38 11.42
CA ILE A 223 -3.31 -2.52 12.83
C ILE A 223 -3.23 -3.99 13.30
N PRO A 224 -4.19 -4.90 12.99
CA PRO A 224 -4.12 -6.29 13.44
C PRO A 224 -3.15 -7.16 12.62
N LEU A 225 -2.67 -6.72 11.45
CA LEU A 225 -1.94 -7.57 10.50
C LEU A 225 -0.63 -8.12 11.09
N SER A 226 0.13 -7.33 11.85
CA SER A 226 1.39 -7.80 12.44
C SER A 226 1.19 -9.04 13.31
N ILE A 227 0.17 -9.02 14.19
CA ILE A 227 -0.16 -10.12 15.10
C ILE A 227 -0.71 -11.30 14.30
N LEU A 228 -1.60 -11.05 13.34
CA LEU A 228 -2.19 -12.08 12.50
C LEU A 228 -1.11 -12.87 11.73
N TYR A 229 -0.20 -12.17 11.06
CA TYR A 229 0.88 -12.83 10.31
C TYR A 229 1.86 -13.58 11.23
N ASN A 230 2.12 -13.07 12.43
CA ASN A 230 2.94 -13.76 13.41
C ASN A 230 2.29 -15.08 13.88
N MET A 231 1.00 -15.03 14.24
CA MET A 231 0.24 -16.21 14.65
C MET A 231 0.21 -17.26 13.53
N MET A 232 -0.06 -16.85 12.29
CA MET A 232 -0.06 -17.75 11.15
C MET A 232 1.34 -18.35 10.90
N SER A 233 2.41 -17.56 11.03
CA SER A 233 3.78 -18.06 10.91
C SER A 233 4.10 -19.14 11.96
N MET A 234 3.67 -18.95 13.21
CA MET A 234 3.82 -19.95 14.27
C MET A 234 3.06 -21.24 13.95
N LEU A 235 1.81 -21.13 13.49
CA LEU A 235 1.00 -22.29 13.10
C LEU A 235 1.65 -23.09 11.94
N PHE A 236 2.12 -22.41 10.89
CA PHE A 236 2.84 -23.05 9.79
C PHE A 236 4.16 -23.68 10.24
N SER A 237 4.87 -23.07 11.19
CA SER A 237 6.10 -23.62 11.75
C SER A 237 5.84 -24.90 12.55
N ILE A 238 4.82 -24.90 13.41
CA ILE A 238 4.43 -26.08 14.21
C ILE A 238 4.01 -27.23 13.31
N THR A 239 3.15 -26.95 12.31
CA THR A 239 2.72 -27.96 11.34
C THR A 239 3.88 -28.47 10.49
N GLY A 240 4.82 -27.60 10.09
CA GLY A 240 6.05 -27.98 9.39
C GLY A 240 6.97 -28.87 10.22
N ILE A 241 7.15 -28.57 11.52
CA ILE A 241 7.92 -29.41 12.46
C ILE A 241 7.26 -30.77 12.63
N PHE A 242 5.93 -30.81 12.81
CA PHE A 242 5.18 -32.06 12.91
C PHE A 242 5.30 -32.90 11.63
N TRP A 243 5.15 -32.26 10.47
CA TRP A 243 5.32 -32.93 9.18
C TRP A 243 6.72 -33.52 9.03
N LEU A 244 7.77 -32.74 9.34
CA LEU A 244 9.14 -33.21 9.30
C LEU A 244 9.38 -34.36 10.28
N TYR A 245 8.83 -34.28 11.49
CA TYR A 245 8.89 -35.36 12.47
C TYR A 245 8.33 -36.68 11.91
N VAL A 246 7.17 -36.64 11.25
CA VAL A 246 6.58 -37.81 10.58
C VAL A 246 7.51 -38.34 9.49
N LEU A 247 8.04 -37.47 8.62
CA LEU A 247 8.94 -37.88 7.53
C LEU A 247 10.22 -38.57 8.06
N LEU A 248 10.76 -38.11 9.18
CA LEU A 248 11.96 -38.68 9.81
C LEU A 248 11.70 -40.00 10.54
N ARG A 249 10.48 -40.23 11.01
CA ARG A 249 10.08 -41.47 11.71
C ARG A 249 9.63 -42.58 10.77
N CYS A 250 9.31 -42.26 9.52
CA CYS A 250 8.94 -43.24 8.51
C CYS A 250 10.12 -44.17 8.16
N LYS A 251 9.93 -45.48 8.37
CA LYS A 251 10.92 -46.52 8.02
C LYS A 251 10.99 -46.82 6.52
N GLN A 252 9.95 -46.46 5.77
CA GLN A 252 9.88 -46.67 4.33
C GLN A 252 10.57 -45.53 3.57
N PRO A 253 11.14 -45.79 2.37
CA PRO A 253 11.76 -44.74 1.58
C PRO A 253 10.72 -43.68 1.17
N VAL A 254 10.86 -42.48 1.75
CA VAL A 254 9.98 -41.34 1.48
C VAL A 254 10.35 -40.67 0.16
N GLN A 255 9.34 -40.31 -0.65
CA GLN A 255 9.53 -39.61 -1.90
C GLN A 255 10.06 -38.18 -1.70
N LYS A 256 10.93 -37.72 -2.62
CA LYS A 256 11.56 -36.39 -2.56
C LYS A 256 10.56 -35.23 -2.54
N ILE A 257 9.36 -35.42 -3.09
CA ILE A 257 8.29 -34.41 -3.11
C ILE A 257 7.88 -34.00 -1.69
N HIS A 258 7.80 -34.94 -0.73
CA HIS A 258 7.41 -34.61 0.64
C HIS A 258 8.42 -33.69 1.33
N TYR A 259 9.72 -33.85 1.04
CA TYR A 259 10.75 -32.95 1.53
C TYR A 259 10.66 -31.56 0.87
N MET A 260 10.36 -31.49 -0.43
CA MET A 260 10.11 -30.20 -1.09
C MET A 260 8.88 -29.48 -0.51
N MET A 261 7.81 -30.23 -0.19
CA MET A 261 6.62 -29.69 0.47
C MET A 261 6.92 -29.21 1.89
N ALA A 262 7.75 -29.93 2.65
CA ALA A 262 8.19 -29.47 3.97
C ALA A 262 8.99 -28.15 3.87
N VAL A 263 9.91 -28.05 2.90
CA VAL A 263 10.65 -26.80 2.63
C VAL A 263 9.68 -25.67 2.27
N LEU A 264 8.65 -25.94 1.47
CA LEU A 264 7.63 -24.96 1.11
C LEU A 264 6.89 -24.41 2.34
N ILE A 265 6.47 -25.28 3.27
CA ILE A 265 5.80 -24.86 4.51
C ILE A 265 6.71 -23.94 5.34
N PHE A 266 7.99 -24.27 5.48
CA PHE A 266 8.94 -23.42 6.21
C PHE A 266 9.23 -22.10 5.49
N LEU A 267 9.39 -22.09 4.17
CA LEU A 267 9.54 -20.85 3.40
C LEU A 267 8.30 -19.96 3.55
N HIS A 268 7.11 -20.54 3.58
CA HIS A 268 5.87 -19.79 3.84
C HIS A 268 5.87 -19.19 5.26
N ALA A 269 6.20 -19.98 6.28
CA ALA A 269 6.29 -19.50 7.66
C ALA A 269 7.30 -18.34 7.80
N ILE A 270 8.48 -18.47 7.20
CA ILE A 270 9.51 -17.41 7.20
C ILE A 270 9.01 -16.16 6.47
N SER A 271 8.34 -16.32 5.34
CA SER A 271 7.78 -15.17 4.59
C SER A 271 6.75 -14.40 5.42
N LEU A 272 5.88 -15.10 6.16
CA LEU A 272 4.89 -14.49 7.07
C LEU A 272 5.56 -13.79 8.25
N ALA A 273 6.61 -14.39 8.83
CA ALA A 273 7.37 -13.79 9.93
C ALA A 273 8.03 -12.48 9.50
N LEU A 274 8.68 -12.46 8.34
CA LEU A 274 9.32 -11.24 7.81
C LEU A 274 8.28 -10.14 7.53
N TYR A 275 7.09 -10.52 7.03
CA TYR A 275 6.01 -9.57 6.82
C TYR A 275 5.48 -9.00 8.14
N SER A 276 5.30 -9.86 9.16
CA SER A 276 4.92 -9.43 10.51
C SER A 276 5.93 -8.46 11.11
N VAL A 277 7.24 -8.73 10.97
CA VAL A 277 8.32 -7.85 11.42
C VAL A 277 8.24 -6.51 10.70
N ASN A 278 8.02 -6.51 9.37
CA ASN A 278 7.84 -5.27 8.62
C ASN A 278 6.67 -4.43 9.20
N TYR A 279 5.49 -5.01 9.41
CA TYR A 279 4.36 -4.29 10.04
C TYR A 279 4.66 -3.85 11.47
N HIS A 280 5.41 -4.62 12.25
CA HIS A 280 5.82 -4.22 13.58
C HIS A 280 6.69 -2.95 13.56
N PHE A 281 7.62 -2.86 12.60
CA PHE A 281 8.44 -1.66 12.41
C PHE A 281 7.63 -0.49 11.87
N MET A 282 6.76 -0.70 10.87
CA MET A 282 5.86 0.34 10.35
C MET A 282 4.97 0.91 11.45
N LYS A 283 4.38 0.04 12.30
CA LYS A 283 3.60 0.42 13.48
C LYS A 283 4.33 1.39 14.40
N ARG A 284 5.63 1.16 14.66
CA ARG A 284 6.41 1.89 15.67
C ARG A 284 7.10 3.13 15.13
N LEU A 285 7.65 3.05 13.92
CA LEU A 285 8.52 4.09 13.36
C LEU A 285 7.84 4.91 12.25
N GLY A 286 6.70 4.46 11.72
CA GLY A 286 6.01 5.14 10.62
C GLY A 286 6.80 5.18 9.32
N MET A 287 7.79 4.29 9.20
CA MET A 287 8.69 4.24 8.05
C MET A 287 8.87 2.80 7.60
N ASN A 288 8.74 2.58 6.29
CA ASN A 288 9.03 1.30 5.67
C ASN A 288 10.55 1.11 5.67
N SER A 289 11.03 0.13 6.44
CA SER A 289 12.43 -0.24 6.37
C SER A 289 12.68 -0.99 5.07
N PRO A 290 13.56 -0.49 4.18
CA PRO A 290 13.82 -1.14 2.91
C PRO A 290 14.37 -2.56 3.09
N LEU A 291 15.10 -2.80 4.18
CA LEU A 291 15.74 -4.09 4.42
C LEU A 291 14.71 -5.19 4.71
N TRP A 292 13.75 -4.93 5.59
CA TRP A 292 12.71 -5.90 5.95
C TRP A 292 11.75 -6.16 4.80
N ILE A 293 11.33 -5.10 4.09
CA ILE A 293 10.42 -5.25 2.97
C ILE A 293 11.08 -6.01 1.80
N THR A 294 12.35 -5.74 1.49
CA THR A 294 13.11 -6.49 0.48
C THR A 294 13.27 -7.97 0.87
N MET A 295 13.61 -8.27 2.12
CA MET A 295 13.70 -9.66 2.60
C MET A 295 12.37 -10.39 2.46
N PHE A 296 11.25 -9.74 2.81
CA PHE A 296 9.91 -10.29 2.62
C PHE A 296 9.65 -10.62 1.14
N TYR A 297 9.93 -9.69 0.23
CA TYR A 297 9.73 -9.92 -1.21
C TYR A 297 10.57 -11.08 -1.75
N ILE A 298 11.83 -11.20 -1.34
CA ILE A 298 12.71 -12.31 -1.74
C ILE A 298 12.15 -13.64 -1.23
N MET A 299 11.76 -13.74 0.05
CA MET A 299 11.21 -14.98 0.59
C MET A 299 9.87 -15.34 -0.02
N ARG A 300 9.01 -14.36 -0.27
CA ARG A 300 7.74 -14.55 -0.97
C ARG A 300 7.96 -15.06 -2.40
N PHE A 301 8.93 -14.50 -3.12
CA PHE A 301 9.32 -14.97 -4.45
C PHE A 301 9.76 -16.44 -4.42
N LEU A 302 10.68 -16.80 -3.52
CA LEU A 302 11.16 -18.18 -3.39
C LEU A 302 10.03 -19.16 -3.05
N ASN A 303 9.13 -18.77 -2.14
CA ASN A 303 7.97 -19.57 -1.77
C ASN A 303 7.02 -19.81 -2.96
N GLN A 304 6.67 -18.75 -3.71
CA GLN A 304 5.79 -18.86 -4.87
C GLN A 304 6.41 -19.69 -6.00
N MET A 305 7.69 -19.48 -6.32
CA MET A 305 8.40 -20.27 -7.32
C MET A 305 8.42 -21.76 -6.96
N LEU A 306 8.73 -22.08 -5.69
CA LEU A 306 8.75 -23.47 -5.24
C LEU A 306 7.36 -24.11 -5.26
N PHE A 307 6.31 -23.37 -4.90
CA PHE A 307 4.93 -23.86 -4.92
C PHE A 307 4.53 -24.34 -6.32
N PHE A 308 4.74 -23.50 -7.36
CA PHE A 308 4.41 -23.88 -8.73
C PHE A 308 5.26 -25.03 -9.27
N VAL A 309 6.56 -25.07 -8.92
CA VAL A 309 7.42 -26.20 -9.27
C VAL A 309 6.90 -27.49 -8.64
N VAL A 310 6.58 -27.50 -7.35
CA VAL A 310 6.01 -28.67 -6.65
C VAL A 310 4.67 -29.08 -7.27
N LEU A 311 3.81 -28.12 -7.60
CA LEU A 311 2.51 -28.37 -8.24
C LEU A 311 2.66 -29.07 -9.60
N VAL A 312 3.56 -28.59 -10.47
CA VAL A 312 3.83 -29.20 -11.78
C VAL A 312 4.46 -30.59 -11.64
N LEU A 313 5.40 -30.76 -10.69
CA LEU A 313 6.04 -32.05 -10.41
C LEU A 313 5.02 -33.09 -9.90
N LEU A 314 4.09 -32.66 -9.04
CA LEU A 314 3.00 -33.49 -8.55
C LEU A 314 2.06 -33.89 -9.70
N GLY A 315 1.68 -32.93 -10.56
CA GLY A 315 0.86 -33.18 -11.75
C GLY A 315 1.52 -34.13 -12.75
N ALA A 316 2.82 -34.01 -12.97
CA ALA A 316 3.60 -34.93 -13.79
C ALA A 316 3.80 -36.32 -13.16
N GLY A 317 3.48 -36.49 -11.87
CA GLY A 317 3.71 -37.73 -11.13
C GLY A 317 5.20 -38.05 -10.96
N TRP A 318 6.05 -37.03 -10.92
CA TRP A 318 7.50 -37.19 -10.76
C TRP A 318 7.82 -37.93 -9.47
N ASN A 319 8.73 -38.90 -9.52
CA ASN A 319 9.13 -39.71 -8.37
C ASN A 319 8.01 -40.59 -7.77
N ILE A 320 6.81 -40.61 -8.37
CA ILE A 320 5.68 -41.52 -8.06
C ILE A 320 5.53 -42.55 -9.19
N THR A 321 5.30 -42.09 -10.42
CA THR A 321 5.05 -42.96 -11.57
C THR A 321 6.26 -43.10 -12.48
N LYS A 322 7.14 -42.08 -12.52
CA LYS A 322 8.33 -42.06 -13.38
C LYS A 322 9.51 -41.36 -12.68
N PRO A 323 10.73 -41.89 -12.81
CA PRO A 323 11.93 -41.29 -12.22
C PRO A 323 12.40 -40.02 -12.98
N VAL A 324 12.02 -39.86 -14.25
CA VAL A 324 12.45 -38.76 -15.11
C VAL A 324 11.26 -38.11 -15.82
N LEU A 325 11.23 -36.78 -15.84
CA LEU A 325 10.24 -35.99 -16.57
C LEU A 325 10.41 -36.12 -18.09
N ILE A 326 9.30 -36.23 -18.80
CA ILE A 326 9.26 -36.27 -20.28
C ILE A 326 9.49 -34.87 -20.83
N MET A 327 10.02 -34.75 -22.06
CA MET A 327 10.28 -33.45 -22.72
C MET A 327 9.08 -32.49 -22.65
N ARG A 328 7.86 -32.99 -22.83
CA ARG A 328 6.63 -32.18 -22.74
C ARG A 328 6.44 -31.56 -21.35
N GLU A 329 6.66 -32.35 -20.29
CA GLU A 329 6.53 -31.89 -18.90
C GLU A 329 7.63 -30.90 -18.53
N LYS A 330 8.85 -31.10 -19.05
CA LYS A 330 9.96 -30.14 -18.89
C LYS A 330 9.65 -28.80 -19.56
N VAL A 331 9.08 -28.81 -20.76
CA VAL A 331 8.65 -27.58 -21.45
C VAL A 331 7.58 -26.86 -20.63
N VAL A 332 6.57 -27.55 -20.11
CA VAL A 332 5.55 -26.94 -19.24
C VAL A 332 6.18 -26.33 -17.98
N LEU A 333 7.10 -27.04 -17.32
CA LEU A 333 7.79 -26.53 -16.14
C LEU A 333 8.62 -25.27 -16.44
N ILE A 334 9.36 -25.26 -17.55
CA ILE A 334 10.15 -24.09 -17.97
C ILE A 334 9.22 -22.90 -18.27
N THR A 335 8.12 -23.12 -18.98
CA THR A 335 7.14 -22.07 -19.27
C THR A 335 6.54 -21.48 -17.99
N VAL A 336 6.11 -22.32 -17.04
CA VAL A 336 5.56 -21.88 -15.75
C VAL A 336 6.58 -21.05 -14.95
N VAL A 337 7.84 -21.50 -14.91
CA VAL A 337 8.93 -20.78 -14.23
C VAL A 337 9.17 -19.41 -14.85
N ILE A 338 9.19 -19.30 -16.18
CA ILE A 338 9.39 -18.01 -16.88
C ILE A 338 8.22 -17.07 -16.59
N LEU A 339 6.98 -17.55 -16.69
CA LEU A 339 5.79 -16.73 -16.41
C LEU A 339 5.77 -16.22 -14.97
N GLN A 340 6.16 -17.05 -14.00
CA GLN A 340 6.19 -16.65 -12.60
C GLN A 340 7.28 -15.61 -12.30
N ILE A 341 8.43 -15.70 -12.97
CA ILE A 341 9.48 -14.67 -12.87
C ILE A 341 8.93 -13.34 -13.40
N SER A 342 8.27 -13.34 -14.56
CA SER A 342 7.66 -12.14 -15.15
C SER A 342 6.60 -11.52 -14.25
N ALA A 343 5.67 -12.32 -13.70
CA ALA A 343 4.65 -11.85 -12.76
C ALA A 343 5.27 -11.18 -11.54
N ASN A 344 6.29 -11.81 -10.96
CA ASN A 344 6.98 -11.28 -9.79
C ASN A 344 7.74 -9.98 -10.06
N VAL A 345 8.35 -9.84 -11.24
CA VAL A 345 9.00 -8.59 -11.66
C VAL A 345 7.97 -7.46 -11.82
N ILE A 346 6.85 -7.74 -12.50
CA ILE A 346 5.76 -6.76 -12.67
C ILE A 346 5.23 -6.31 -11.31
N LYS A 347 5.10 -7.23 -10.36
CA LYS A 347 4.63 -6.92 -9.00
C LYS A 347 5.55 -5.97 -8.24
N ILE A 348 6.87 -6.12 -8.38
CA ILE A 348 7.86 -5.22 -7.76
C ILE A 348 7.78 -3.84 -8.40
N ILE A 349 7.72 -3.79 -9.73
CA ILE A 349 7.62 -2.52 -10.48
C ILE A 349 6.29 -1.80 -10.17
N SER A 350 5.19 -2.54 -10.02
CA SER A 350 3.90 -1.98 -9.61
C SER A 350 3.99 -1.31 -8.24
N TYR A 351 4.64 -1.97 -7.29
CA TYR A 351 4.85 -1.41 -5.95
C TYR A 351 5.68 -0.12 -5.96
N GLU A 352 6.75 -0.07 -6.75
CA GLU A 352 7.55 1.16 -6.90
C GLU A 352 6.75 2.30 -7.57
N ASN A 353 5.88 1.95 -8.51
CA ASN A 353 5.07 2.90 -9.26
C ASN A 353 3.70 3.20 -8.63
N GLN A 354 3.48 2.87 -7.35
CA GLN A 354 2.21 3.13 -6.67
C GLN A 354 1.79 4.62 -6.72
N GLN A 355 2.75 5.53 -6.90
CA GLN A 355 2.52 6.97 -7.06
C GLN A 355 1.97 7.37 -8.45
N TYR A 356 2.01 6.47 -9.43
CA TYR A 356 1.62 6.71 -10.83
C TYR A 356 0.45 5.81 -11.23
N ILE A 357 -0.77 6.25 -10.95
CA ILE A 357 -2.02 5.46 -11.04
C ILE A 357 -2.19 4.73 -12.37
N MET A 358 -2.05 5.42 -13.52
CA MET A 358 -2.26 4.79 -14.84
C MET A 358 -1.28 3.64 -15.12
N HIS A 359 -0.01 3.85 -14.78
CA HIS A 359 1.02 2.82 -14.92
C HIS A 359 0.78 1.68 -13.93
N PHE A 360 0.50 2.00 -12.68
CA PHE A 360 0.15 1.06 -11.62
C PHE A 360 -0.99 0.13 -12.02
N LEU A 361 -2.13 0.67 -12.48
CA LEU A 361 -3.30 -0.11 -12.90
C LEU A 361 -3.02 -1.00 -14.12
N SER A 362 -2.19 -0.52 -15.06
CA SER A 362 -1.78 -1.34 -16.21
C SER A 362 -0.92 -2.54 -15.77
N LEU A 363 -0.03 -2.32 -14.80
CA LEU A 363 0.88 -3.33 -14.27
C LEU A 363 0.14 -4.36 -13.42
N GLU A 364 -0.85 -3.95 -12.61
CA GLU A 364 -1.70 -4.88 -11.86
C GLU A 364 -2.51 -5.80 -12.78
N ARG A 365 -3.10 -5.26 -13.85
CA ARG A 365 -3.79 -6.07 -14.86
C ARG A 365 -2.85 -7.06 -15.54
N ALA A 366 -1.61 -6.64 -15.83
CA ALA A 366 -0.60 -7.52 -16.38
C ALA A 366 -0.23 -8.64 -15.39
N ASP A 367 0.07 -8.33 -14.11
CA ASP A 367 0.35 -9.33 -13.06
C ASP A 367 -0.78 -10.36 -12.96
N LEU A 368 -2.04 -9.91 -12.90
CA LEU A 368 -3.20 -10.80 -12.88
C LEU A 368 -3.25 -11.73 -14.09
N SER A 369 -2.96 -11.20 -15.29
CA SER A 369 -2.95 -11.98 -16.54
C SER A 369 -1.86 -13.06 -16.53
N PHE A 370 -0.65 -12.73 -16.08
CA PHE A 370 0.45 -13.69 -15.96
C PHE A 370 0.12 -14.78 -14.94
N ASN A 371 -0.46 -14.41 -13.80
CA ASN A 371 -0.89 -15.37 -12.78
C ASN A 371 -1.94 -16.33 -13.36
N PHE A 372 -2.96 -15.82 -14.05
CA PHE A 372 -3.99 -16.65 -14.69
C PHE A 372 -3.40 -17.64 -15.70
N LEU A 373 -2.49 -17.19 -16.57
CA LEU A 373 -1.81 -18.05 -17.54
C LEU A 373 -0.96 -19.12 -16.86
N THR A 374 -0.24 -18.76 -15.80
CA THR A 374 0.59 -19.67 -15.00
C THR A 374 -0.26 -20.78 -14.37
N PHE A 375 -1.39 -20.42 -13.78
CA PHE A 375 -2.35 -21.39 -13.25
C PHE A 375 -2.86 -22.34 -14.33
N GLY A 376 -3.29 -21.81 -15.48
CA GLY A 376 -3.73 -22.62 -16.63
C GLY A 376 -2.67 -23.63 -17.10
N CYS A 377 -1.43 -23.18 -17.27
CA CYS A 377 -0.31 -24.06 -17.65
C CYS A 377 -0.02 -25.13 -16.58
N SER A 378 -0.10 -24.80 -15.30
CA SER A 378 0.18 -25.73 -14.19
C SER A 378 -0.90 -26.80 -14.01
N LEU A 379 -2.16 -26.52 -14.39
CA LEU A 379 -3.26 -27.48 -14.33
C LEU A 379 -3.22 -28.51 -15.47
N PHE A 380 -2.60 -28.18 -16.61
CA PHE A 380 -2.54 -29.08 -17.77
C PHE A 380 -1.93 -30.47 -17.44
N PRO A 381 -0.75 -30.57 -16.78
CA PRO A 381 -0.21 -31.86 -16.34
C PRO A 381 -1.13 -32.61 -15.38
N ILE A 382 -1.81 -31.91 -14.47
CA ILE A 382 -2.70 -32.50 -13.46
C ILE A 382 -3.92 -33.13 -14.14
N ILE A 383 -4.60 -32.39 -15.02
CA ILE A 383 -5.77 -32.88 -15.76
C ILE A 383 -5.40 -34.07 -16.64
N TRP A 384 -4.25 -34.00 -17.30
CA TRP A 384 -3.75 -35.10 -18.13
C TRP A 384 -3.46 -36.35 -17.30
N SER A 385 -2.82 -36.19 -16.14
CA SER A 385 -2.54 -37.26 -15.19
C SER A 385 -3.83 -37.95 -14.72
N MET A 386 -4.85 -37.18 -14.33
CA MET A 386 -6.16 -37.71 -13.93
C MET A 386 -6.84 -38.51 -15.06
N LYS A 387 -6.81 -38.01 -16.31
CA LYS A 387 -7.37 -38.73 -17.46
C LYS A 387 -6.68 -40.07 -17.67
N ARG A 388 -5.36 -40.12 -17.51
CA ARG A 388 -4.57 -41.36 -17.66
C ARG A 388 -4.88 -42.38 -16.56
N CYS A 389 -5.03 -41.94 -15.32
CA CYS A 389 -5.44 -42.82 -14.22
C CYS A 389 -6.85 -43.41 -14.42
N ARG A 390 -7.80 -42.62 -14.94
CA ARG A 390 -9.18 -43.09 -15.19
C ARG A 390 -9.23 -44.18 -16.26
N VAL A 391 -8.39 -44.09 -17.29
CA VAL A 391 -8.32 -45.10 -18.36
C VAL A 391 -7.64 -46.40 -17.89
N SER A 392 -6.67 -46.32 -16.97
CA SER A 392 -6.02 -47.51 -16.38
C SER A 392 -6.84 -48.25 -15.31
N PHE A 393 -7.95 -47.68 -14.82
CA PHE A 393 -8.84 -48.35 -13.86
C PHE A 393 -9.96 -49.17 -14.53
N PHE A 394 -10.12 -49.03 -15.85
CA PHE A 394 -11.12 -49.72 -16.68
C PHE A 394 -10.53 -50.86 -17.53
N TRP A 395 -9.28 -51.22 -17.28
CA TRP A 395 -8.58 -52.41 -17.77
C TRP A 395 -7.93 -53.08 -16.57
#